data_AF-A0A963ZBI9-F1
#
_entry.id   AF-A0A963ZBI9-F1
#
_cell.length_a   1.000
_cell.length_b   1.000
_cell.length_c   1.000
_cell.angle_alpha   90.00
_cell.angle_beta   90.00
_cell.angle_gamma   90.00
#
_symmetry.space_group_name_H-M   'P 1'
#
loop_
_entity.id
_entity.type
_entity.pdbx_description
1 polymer ?
#
loop_
_entity_poly.entity_id
_entity_poly.type
_entity_poly.pdbx_seq_one_letter_code
_entity_poly.pdbx_strand_id
1 'polypeptide(L)'
;PYFLPPEFTGLKHEPGAFGMARIPDSSNPERLSHARQFYVVTGYAPHMNGQYTIFGRVTKGLDVAERLRKGDRIVDLKVFVRPNVNDENR
;
A
#
# COMPACT_ATOMS: atom_id res chain seq x y z
N PRO A 1 -10.45 8.19 -13.25
CA PRO A 1 -9.58 7.57 -12.23
C PRO A 1 -8.75 6.45 -12.87
N TYR A 2 -7.46 6.34 -12.51
CA TYR A 2 -6.57 5.30 -13.00
C TYR A 2 -6.46 4.18 -11.97
N PHE A 3 -6.66 2.93 -12.41
CA PHE A 3 -6.66 1.73 -11.58
C PHE A 3 -5.64 0.73 -12.09
N LEU A 4 -5.19 -0.15 -11.20
CA LEU A 4 -4.26 -1.24 -11.49
C LEU A 4 -4.94 -2.58 -11.22
N PRO A 5 -4.57 -3.65 -11.95
CA PRO A 5 -4.97 -5.01 -11.59
C PRO A 5 -4.63 -5.31 -10.12
N PRO A 6 -5.50 -6.00 -9.39
CA PRO A 6 -5.19 -6.39 -8.03
C PRO A 6 -4.17 -7.51 -8.00
N GLU A 7 -3.25 -7.44 -7.06
CA GLU A 7 -2.35 -8.53 -6.70
C GLU A 7 -2.68 -8.98 -5.28
N PHE A 8 -3.54 -9.99 -5.15
CA PHE A 8 -3.92 -10.56 -3.86
C PHE A 8 -2.96 -11.68 -3.49
N THR A 9 -2.37 -11.55 -2.29
CA THR A 9 -1.39 -12.50 -1.77
C THR A 9 -1.82 -13.04 -0.40
N GLY A 10 -1.06 -13.98 0.15
CA GLY A 10 -1.26 -14.47 1.51
C GLY A 10 -0.83 -13.48 2.62
N LEU A 11 -0.29 -12.31 2.24
CA LEU A 11 0.18 -11.30 3.18
C LEU A 11 -0.96 -10.80 4.07
N LYS A 12 -0.64 -10.54 5.34
CA LYS A 12 -1.60 -10.16 6.36
C LYS A 12 -1.56 -8.65 6.61
N HIS A 13 -2.73 -8.06 6.84
CA HIS A 13 -2.90 -6.68 7.25
C HIS A 13 -2.61 -6.53 8.75
N GLU A 14 -1.33 -6.67 9.08
CA GLU A 14 -0.77 -6.45 10.41
C GLU A 14 -0.18 -5.04 10.53
N PRO A 15 0.08 -4.53 11.74
CA PRO A 15 0.74 -3.24 11.93
C PRO A 15 2.02 -3.10 11.10
N GLY A 16 2.08 -2.01 10.32
CA GLY A 16 3.14 -1.70 9.38
C GLY A 16 2.91 -2.17 7.95
N ALA A 17 1.90 -3.00 7.66
CA ALA A 17 1.60 -3.38 6.27
C ALA A 17 1.25 -2.14 5.42
N PHE A 18 1.73 -2.11 4.18
CA PHE A 18 1.54 -1.00 3.25
C PHE A 18 0.83 -1.49 1.98
N GLY A 19 -0.36 -0.95 1.73
CA GLY A 19 -1.27 -1.49 0.70
C GLY A 19 -2.02 -0.42 -0.09
N MET A 20 -2.57 -0.84 -1.23
CA MET A 20 -3.33 0.03 -2.14
C MET A 20 -4.80 0.05 -1.74
N ALA A 21 -5.37 1.25 -1.63
CA ALA A 21 -6.82 1.40 -1.42
C ALA A 21 -7.58 0.99 -2.68
N ARG A 22 -8.89 0.73 -2.54
CA ARG A 22 -9.80 0.51 -3.65
C ARG A 22 -11.17 1.08 -3.33
N ILE A 23 -11.97 1.33 -4.36
CA ILE A 23 -13.38 1.73 -4.19
C ILE A 23 -14.25 0.49 -3.89
N PRO A 24 -15.50 0.67 -3.39
CA PRO A 24 -16.39 -0.43 -3.05
C PRO A 24 -16.72 -1.36 -4.21
N ASP A 25 -16.94 -2.64 -3.91
CA ASP A 25 -17.20 -3.72 -4.89
C ASP A 25 -18.40 -3.40 -5.81
N SER A 26 -19.42 -2.69 -5.32
CA SER A 26 -20.59 -2.29 -6.14
C SER A 26 -20.23 -1.43 -7.36
N SER A 27 -19.12 -0.69 -7.28
CA SER A 27 -18.59 0.14 -8.37
C SER A 27 -17.26 -0.38 -8.91
N ASN A 28 -16.75 -1.50 -8.36
CA ASN A 28 -15.47 -2.12 -8.71
C ASN A 28 -15.54 -3.64 -8.48
N PRO A 29 -16.34 -4.36 -9.28
CA PRO A 29 -16.54 -5.80 -9.12
C PRO A 29 -15.25 -6.60 -9.36
N GLU A 30 -14.34 -6.08 -10.19
CA GLU A 30 -13.01 -6.64 -10.43
C GLU A 30 -12.02 -6.34 -9.30
N ARG A 31 -12.43 -5.56 -8.29
CA ARG A 31 -11.64 -5.20 -7.11
C ARG A 31 -10.29 -4.59 -7.45
N LEU A 32 -10.23 -3.81 -8.52
CA LEU A 32 -9.04 -3.11 -8.98
C LEU A 32 -8.47 -2.20 -7.88
N SER A 33 -7.16 -2.14 -7.81
CA SER A 33 -6.42 -1.27 -6.89
C SER A 33 -6.42 0.17 -7.41
N HIS A 34 -6.59 1.14 -6.52
CA HIS A 34 -6.49 2.55 -6.88
C HIS A 34 -5.03 2.93 -7.12
N ALA A 35 -4.69 3.65 -8.19
CA ALA A 35 -3.28 3.85 -8.53
C ALA A 35 -2.53 4.90 -7.67
N ARG A 36 -3.26 5.75 -6.93
CA ARG A 36 -2.69 6.87 -6.16
C ARG A 36 -3.17 7.00 -4.71
N GLN A 37 -3.99 6.04 -4.26
CA GLN A 37 -4.48 6.02 -2.88
C GLN A 37 -3.96 4.75 -2.23
N PHE A 38 -3.28 4.92 -1.12
CA PHE A 38 -2.65 3.84 -0.36
C PHE A 38 -2.92 4.06 1.12
N TYR A 39 -2.63 3.03 1.92
CA TYR A 39 -2.75 3.08 3.37
C TYR A 39 -1.57 2.38 4.04
N VAL A 40 -1.26 2.84 5.26
CA VAL A 40 -0.42 2.13 6.22
C VAL A 40 -1.35 1.55 7.28
N VAL A 41 -1.21 0.27 7.56
CA VAL A 41 -1.97 -0.43 8.60
C VAL A 41 -1.34 -0.12 9.96
N THR A 42 -2.08 0.51 10.86
CA THR A 42 -1.61 0.85 12.23
C THR A 42 -2.09 -0.13 13.31
N GLY A 43 -3.02 -1.02 12.97
CA GLY A 43 -3.57 -2.05 13.86
C GLY A 43 -3.94 -3.31 13.08
N TYR A 44 -4.29 -4.41 13.74
CA TYR A 44 -4.69 -5.63 13.03
C TYR A 44 -6.01 -5.45 12.27
N ALA A 45 -6.00 -5.70 10.96
CA ALA A 45 -7.18 -5.58 10.10
C ALA A 45 -7.45 -6.89 9.31
N PRO A 46 -7.74 -8.02 9.99
CA PRO A 46 -7.85 -9.32 9.33
C PRO A 46 -8.97 -9.40 8.29
N HIS A 47 -10.00 -8.56 8.39
CA HIS A 47 -11.08 -8.44 7.41
C HIS A 47 -10.61 -7.96 6.03
N MET A 48 -9.41 -7.38 5.92
CA MET A 48 -8.81 -6.95 4.65
C MET A 48 -7.90 -8.02 4.02
N ASN A 49 -7.59 -9.11 4.74
CA ASN A 49 -6.68 -10.15 4.25
C ASN A 49 -7.19 -10.79 2.97
N GLY A 50 -6.30 -10.94 1.97
CA GLY A 50 -6.63 -11.54 0.67
C GLY A 50 -7.57 -10.72 -0.21
N GLN A 51 -7.90 -9.47 0.19
CA GLN A 51 -8.87 -8.61 -0.52
C GLN A 51 -8.28 -7.28 -1.01
N TYR A 52 -7.02 -7.02 -0.67
CA TYR A 52 -6.30 -5.80 -1.02
C TYR A 52 -4.84 -6.13 -1.32
N THR A 53 -4.23 -5.35 -2.21
CA THR A 53 -2.81 -5.50 -2.57
C THR A 53 -1.92 -4.89 -1.50
N ILE A 54 -1.16 -5.73 -0.81
CA ILE A 54 -0.02 -5.32 0.02
C ILE A 54 1.23 -5.37 -0.86
N PHE A 55 1.95 -4.25 -0.95
CA PHE A 55 3.15 -4.11 -1.77
C PHE A 55 4.39 -3.69 -0.98
N GLY A 56 4.25 -3.45 0.32
CA GLY A 56 5.37 -3.11 1.18
C GLY A 56 5.05 -3.21 2.66
N ARG A 57 6.04 -2.84 3.47
CA ARG A 57 5.91 -2.72 4.92
C ARG A 57 6.74 -1.54 5.41
N VAL A 58 6.21 -0.82 6.38
CA VAL A 58 6.94 0.21 7.13
C VAL A 58 8.07 -0.47 7.90
N THR A 59 9.31 -0.05 7.66
CA THR A 59 10.50 -0.57 8.34
C THR A 59 10.95 0.31 9.51
N LYS A 60 10.60 1.60 9.49
CA LYS A 60 10.86 2.59 10.55
C LYS A 60 9.73 3.64 10.55
N GLY A 61 9.40 4.18 11.73
CA GLY A 61 8.44 5.28 11.84
C GLY A 61 6.96 4.86 11.85
N LEU A 62 6.63 3.63 12.28
CA LEU A 62 5.24 3.23 12.46
C LEU A 62 4.52 4.08 13.52
N ASP A 63 5.23 4.46 14.57
CA ASP A 63 4.78 5.39 15.61
C ASP A 63 4.43 6.78 15.05
N VAL A 64 5.06 7.20 13.93
CA VAL A 64 4.68 8.41 13.22
C VAL A 64 3.32 8.23 12.55
N ALA A 65 3.09 7.09 11.87
CA ALA A 65 1.81 6.79 11.24
C ALA A 65 0.66 6.70 12.26
N GLU A 66 0.92 6.15 13.45
CA GLU A 66 -0.05 6.10 14.56
C GLU A 66 -0.44 7.48 15.11
N ARG A 67 0.43 8.48 14.98
CA ARG A 67 0.20 9.85 15.43
C ARG A 67 -0.41 10.78 14.37
N LEU A 68 -0.62 10.28 13.14
CA LEU A 68 -1.20 11.09 12.06
C LEU A 68 -2.60 11.58 12.40
N ARG A 69 -2.89 12.82 12.04
CA ARG A 69 -4.19 13.46 12.20
C ARG A 69 -4.77 13.85 10.85
N LYS A 70 -6.10 14.00 10.80
CA LYS A 70 -6.79 14.50 9.62
C LYS A 70 -6.20 15.85 9.21
N GLY A 71 -5.71 15.94 7.98
CA GLY A 71 -5.12 17.16 7.42
C GLY A 71 -3.60 17.17 7.40
N ASP A 72 -2.93 16.23 8.07
CA ASP A 72 -1.48 16.05 7.92
C ASP A 72 -1.14 15.76 6.46
N ARG A 73 -0.01 16.30 5.99
CA ARG A 73 0.38 16.26 4.57
C ARG A 73 1.73 15.59 4.43
N ILE A 74 1.86 14.79 3.37
CA ILE A 74 3.17 14.35 2.89
C ILE A 74 3.86 15.58 2.28
N VAL A 75 4.97 15.99 2.88
CA VAL A 75 5.72 17.19 2.47
C VAL A 75 6.81 16.89 1.44
N ASP A 76 7.40 15.70 1.50
CA ASP A 76 8.45 15.23 0.60
C ASP A 76 8.32 13.71 0.43
N LEU A 77 8.73 13.21 -0.74
CA LEU A 77 8.72 11.78 -1.04
C LEU A 77 9.91 11.44 -1.94
N LYS A 78 10.77 10.55 -1.46
CA LYS A 78 11.94 10.05 -2.19
C LYS A 78 11.79 8.56 -2.41
N VAL A 79 11.94 8.14 -3.66
CA VAL A 79 11.92 6.72 -4.05
C VAL A 79 13.34 6.31 -4.40
N PHE A 80 13.83 5.28 -3.73
CA PHE A 80 15.13 4.69 -4.02
C PHE A 80 14.91 3.40 -4.79
N VAL A 81 15.47 3.32 -5.99
CA VAL A 81 15.49 2.09 -6.78
C VAL A 81 16.80 1.38 -6.47
N ARG A 82 16.71 0.12 -6.02
CA ARG A 82 17.92 -0.71 -5.94
C ARG A 82 18.35 -1.02 -7.38
N PRO A 83 19.60 -0.71 -7.77
CA PRO A 83 20.09 -1.09 -9.09
C PRO A 83 19.95 -2.59 -9.28
N ASN A 84 19.45 -3.01 -10.44
CA ASN A 84 19.40 -4.40 -10.77
C ASN A 84 20.83 -4.85 -11.10
N VAL A 85 21.33 -5.88 -10.43
CA VAL A 85 22.73 -6.34 -10.59
C VAL A 85 23.00 -6.90 -12.00
N ASN A 86 21.94 -7.09 -12.81
CA ASN A 86 22.00 -7.63 -14.16
C ASN A 86 21.80 -6.59 -15.29
N ASP A 87 21.70 -5.30 -14.98
CA ASP A 87 21.47 -4.23 -15.98
C ASP A 87 22.77 -3.67 -16.60
N GLU A 88 23.93 -4.30 -16.42
CA GLU A 88 25.21 -3.87 -17.03
C GLU A 88 25.32 -4.13 -18.55
N ASN A 89 24.25 -4.59 -19.22
CA ASN A 89 24.24 -4.86 -20.67
C ASN A 89 22.95 -4.39 -21.37
N ARG A 90 22.49 -3.17 -21.08
CA ARG A 90 21.52 -2.44 -21.92
C ARG A 90 21.88 -0.97 -22.08
#